data_AF-A0A0H2M954-F1
#
_entry.id   AF-A0A0H2M954-F1
#
_cell.length_a   1.000
_cell.length_b   1.000
_cell.length_c   1.000
_cell.angle_alpha   90.00
_cell.angle_beta   90.00
_cell.angle_gamma   90.00
#
_symmetry.space_group_name_H-M   'P 1'
#
loop_
_entity.id
_entity.type
_entity.pdbx_description
1 polymer ?
#
loop_
_entity_poly.entity_id
_entity_poly.type
_entity_poly.pdbx_seq_one_letter_code
_entity_poly.pdbx_strand_id
1 'polypeptide(L)'
;MVWAYDFVFDTTVSGQQIKCLTVVDEYTRECMAIDVAGAIRSKRVIEVLSRLVSLHGAPLFMRSDNGPEFVSQAILEWIAHAGIATVLNDPGKPWQNGTDESFNGKFRDECLSIEWFRSRREAAVLIEAWRNHYNEVRPHSSLQYLTPAEFKLELRKELQPAVFQEKLSRLNRAGHCRLWRATRASG
;
A
#
# COMPACT_ATOMS: atom_id res chain seq x y z
N MET A 1 -2.86 3.62 -9.28
CA MET A 1 -2.16 3.19 -8.05
C MET A 1 -3.01 2.13 -7.37
N VAL A 2 -2.40 1.02 -6.95
CA VAL A 2 -3.06 -0.12 -6.32
C VAL A 2 -2.67 -0.12 -4.85
N TRP A 3 -3.65 -0.20 -3.96
CA TRP A 3 -3.42 -0.49 -2.54
C TRP A 3 -3.78 -1.93 -2.26
N ALA A 4 -2.87 -2.65 -1.62
CA ALA A 4 -3.12 -3.97 -1.08
C ALA A 4 -3.38 -3.86 0.43
N TYR A 5 -4.33 -4.63 0.94
CA TYR A 5 -4.47 -4.86 2.37
C TYR A 5 -4.57 -6.35 2.67
N ASP A 6 -4.01 -6.75 3.81
CA ASP A 6 -4.01 -8.14 4.25
C ASP A 6 -4.00 -8.28 5.78
N PHE A 7 -4.12 -9.52 6.28
CA PHE A 7 -4.09 -9.85 7.69
C PHE A 7 -2.91 -10.74 8.05
N VAL A 8 -2.07 -10.23 8.94
CA VAL A 8 -0.98 -10.96 9.56
C VAL A 8 -1.34 -11.27 11.01
N PHE A 9 -1.02 -12.48 11.47
CA PHE A 9 -1.38 -12.97 12.81
C PHE A 9 -0.14 -13.36 13.59
N ASP A 10 -0.20 -13.11 14.90
CA ASP A 10 0.79 -13.49 15.90
C ASP A 10 0.15 -13.61 17.30
N THR A 11 0.93 -13.87 18.34
CA THR A 11 0.49 -13.97 19.73
C THR A 11 1.47 -13.28 20.68
N THR A 12 0.93 -12.69 21.75
CA THR A 12 1.75 -12.24 22.88
C THR A 12 2.36 -13.44 23.61
N VAL A 13 3.37 -13.20 24.44
CA VAL A 13 3.95 -14.20 25.35
C VAL A 13 2.89 -14.86 26.27
N SER A 14 1.83 -14.12 26.61
CA SER A 14 0.71 -14.62 27.42
C SER A 14 -0.35 -15.41 26.63
N GLY A 15 -0.15 -15.62 25.33
CA GLY A 15 -1.10 -16.33 24.45
C GLY A 15 -2.25 -15.48 23.90
N GLN A 16 -2.31 -14.17 24.22
CA GLN A 16 -3.31 -13.29 23.59
C GLN A 16 -3.04 -13.13 22.10
N GLN A 17 -4.08 -13.25 21.28
CA GLN A 17 -4.00 -13.06 19.84
C GLN A 17 -3.65 -11.61 19.46
N ILE A 18 -2.78 -11.49 18.47
CA ILE A 18 -2.44 -10.26 17.76
C ILE A 18 -2.86 -10.46 16.31
N LYS A 19 -3.75 -9.59 15.83
CA LYS A 19 -4.16 -9.51 14.44
C LYS A 19 -3.75 -8.14 13.92
N CYS A 20 -3.00 -8.13 12.83
CA CYS A 20 -2.46 -6.95 12.18
C CYS A 20 -3.15 -6.79 10.82
N LEU A 21 -3.83 -5.68 10.58
CA LEU A 21 -4.25 -5.26 9.25
C LEU A 21 -3.12 -4.46 8.61
N THR A 22 -2.49 -5.00 7.59
CA THR A 22 -1.46 -4.33 6.81
C THR A 22 -2.11 -3.60 5.63
N VAL A 23 -1.63 -2.40 5.29
CA VAL A 23 -2.04 -1.67 4.09
C VAL A 23 -0.80 -1.11 3.40
N VAL A 24 -0.58 -1.49 2.15
CA VAL A 24 0.63 -1.17 1.38
C VAL A 24 0.24 -0.58 0.02
N ASP A 25 0.93 0.48 -0.39
CA ASP A 25 0.88 0.97 -1.77
C ASP A 25 1.86 0.16 -2.63
N GLU A 26 1.36 -0.59 -3.60
CA GLU A 26 2.19 -1.53 -4.36
C GLU A 26 3.21 -0.85 -5.28
N TYR A 27 2.92 0.39 -5.68
CA TYR A 27 3.79 1.12 -6.60
C TYR A 27 4.97 1.74 -5.84
N THR A 28 4.68 2.43 -4.75
CA THR A 28 5.71 3.09 -3.94
C THR A 28 6.37 2.17 -2.91
N ARG A 29 5.79 0.98 -2.69
CA ARG A 29 6.15 0.04 -1.62
C ARG A 29 5.95 0.61 -0.22
N GLU A 30 5.27 1.74 -0.07
CA GLU A 30 5.03 2.34 1.23
C GLU A 30 4.04 1.51 2.04
N CYS A 31 4.42 1.13 3.25
CA CYS A 31 3.50 0.58 4.23
C CYS A 31 2.74 1.72 4.92
N MET A 32 1.52 1.99 4.48
CA MET A 32 0.71 3.11 4.94
C MET A 32 0.15 2.88 6.35
N ALA A 33 -0.16 1.64 6.71
CA ALA A 33 -0.63 1.31 8.06
C ALA A 33 -0.36 -0.16 8.41
N ILE A 34 -0.12 -0.40 9.71
CA ILE A 34 -0.29 -1.70 10.34
C ILE A 34 -1.17 -1.50 11.58
N ASP A 35 -2.46 -1.79 11.46
CA ASP A 35 -3.40 -1.66 12.59
C ASP A 35 -3.42 -2.94 13.43
N VAL A 36 -3.11 -2.82 14.71
CA VAL A 36 -2.93 -3.95 15.63
C VAL A 36 -4.11 -4.06 16.59
N ALA A 37 -4.77 -5.22 16.62
CA ALA A 37 -5.86 -5.51 17.55
C ALA A 37 -5.96 -7.01 17.88
N GLY A 38 -6.82 -7.39 18.82
CA GLY A 38 -7.10 -8.83 19.06
C GLY A 38 -8.09 -9.41 18.05
N ALA A 39 -8.93 -8.56 17.47
CA ALA A 39 -9.88 -8.91 16.41
C ALA A 39 -10.11 -7.67 15.55
N ILE A 40 -10.14 -7.84 14.24
CA ILE A 40 -10.39 -6.78 13.26
C ILE A 40 -11.59 -7.22 12.42
N ARG A 41 -12.70 -6.49 12.58
CA ARG A 41 -13.94 -6.64 11.82
C ARG A 41 -13.99 -5.61 10.71
N SER A 42 -14.87 -5.83 9.73
CA SER A 42 -15.05 -4.98 8.54
C SER A 42 -15.14 -3.49 8.85
N LYS A 43 -15.88 -3.10 9.90
CA LYS A 43 -15.99 -1.70 10.31
C LYS A 43 -14.62 -1.06 10.59
N ARG A 44 -13.75 -1.76 11.32
CA ARG A 44 -12.40 -1.28 11.66
C ARG A 44 -11.50 -1.22 10.43
N VAL A 45 -11.63 -2.18 9.51
CA VAL A 45 -10.93 -2.14 8.21
C VAL A 45 -11.34 -0.88 7.44
N ILE A 46 -12.64 -0.63 7.32
CA ILE A 46 -13.19 0.54 6.64
C ILE A 46 -12.73 1.85 7.30
N GLU A 47 -12.69 1.92 8.63
CA GLU A 47 -12.18 3.08 9.37
C GLU A 47 -10.70 3.37 9.04
N VAL A 48 -9.86 2.34 9.05
CA VAL A 48 -8.43 2.47 8.68
C VAL A 48 -8.28 2.92 7.24
N LEU A 49 -8.96 2.27 6.30
CA LEU A 49 -8.88 2.59 4.88
C LEU A 49 -9.42 4.00 4.57
N SER A 50 -10.55 4.38 5.17
CA SER A 50 -11.14 5.72 5.01
C SER A 50 -10.20 6.82 5.50
N ARG A 51 -9.52 6.58 6.64
CA ARG A 51 -8.49 7.49 7.14
C ARG A 51 -7.34 7.63 6.14
N LEU A 52 -6.84 6.52 5.59
CA LEU A 52 -5.76 6.55 4.60
C LEU A 52 -6.18 7.26 3.31
N VAL A 53 -7.37 6.98 2.80
CA VAL A 53 -7.96 7.68 1.63
C VAL A 53 -8.03 9.19 1.88
N SER A 54 -8.41 9.60 3.09
CA SER A 54 -8.46 11.03 3.44
C SER A 54 -7.08 11.70 3.47
N LEU A 55 -6.02 10.95 3.81
CA LEU A 55 -4.65 11.46 3.92
C LEU A 55 -3.88 11.43 2.59
N HIS A 56 -4.15 10.44 1.74
CA HIS A 56 -3.35 10.16 0.54
C HIS A 56 -4.12 10.31 -0.77
N GLY A 57 -5.44 10.47 -0.70
CA GLY A 57 -6.35 10.32 -1.83
C GLY A 57 -6.74 8.86 -2.04
N ALA A 58 -7.84 8.65 -2.76
CA ALA A 58 -8.33 7.31 -3.09
C ALA A 58 -7.38 6.63 -4.11
N PRO A 59 -7.02 5.35 -3.90
CA PRO A 59 -6.33 4.59 -4.95
C PRO A 59 -7.26 4.34 -6.13
N LEU A 60 -6.69 4.00 -7.28
CA LEU A 60 -7.49 3.56 -8.43
C LEU A 60 -8.05 2.16 -8.18
N PHE A 61 -7.26 1.33 -7.52
CA PHE A 61 -7.58 -0.06 -7.28
C PHE A 61 -7.29 -0.46 -5.84
N MET A 62 -8.16 -1.28 -5.27
CA MET A 62 -7.94 -1.94 -3.99
C MET A 62 -7.87 -3.45 -4.20
N ARG A 63 -6.86 -4.08 -3.61
CA ARG A 63 -6.63 -5.51 -3.64
C ARG A 63 -6.68 -6.08 -2.22
N SER A 64 -7.32 -7.24 -2.10
CA SER A 64 -7.30 -8.09 -0.91
C SER A 64 -6.67 -9.41 -1.31
N ASP A 65 -5.69 -9.90 -0.55
CA ASP A 65 -5.14 -11.24 -0.80
C ASP A 65 -6.07 -12.36 -0.27
N ASN A 66 -7.02 -11.98 0.58
CA ASN A 66 -8.12 -12.85 0.96
C ASN A 66 -9.12 -12.90 -0.20
N GLY A 67 -9.48 -14.12 -0.64
CA GLY A 67 -10.43 -14.36 -1.73
C GLY A 67 -11.76 -13.60 -1.53
N PRO A 68 -12.54 -13.35 -2.61
CA PRO A 68 -13.80 -12.62 -2.51
C PRO A 68 -14.78 -13.21 -1.49
N GLU A 69 -14.72 -14.52 -1.23
CA GLU A 69 -15.48 -15.21 -0.18
C GLU A 69 -15.08 -14.80 1.25
N PHE A 70 -13.89 -14.24 1.43
CA PHE A 70 -13.35 -13.77 2.70
C PHE A 70 -13.42 -12.25 2.85
N VAL A 71 -13.71 -11.52 1.78
CA VAL A 71 -13.98 -10.08 1.83
C VAL A 71 -15.45 -9.86 2.20
N SER A 72 -15.70 -9.23 3.34
CA SER A 72 -17.08 -8.95 3.76
C SER A 72 -17.79 -8.01 2.78
N GLN A 73 -19.07 -8.25 2.56
CA GLN A 73 -19.95 -7.37 1.76
C GLN A 73 -19.84 -5.89 2.14
N ALA A 74 -19.76 -5.57 3.43
CA ALA A 74 -19.60 -4.19 3.90
C ALA A 74 -18.33 -3.49 3.37
N ILE A 75 -17.22 -4.22 3.20
CA ILE A 75 -15.99 -3.67 2.62
C ILE A 75 -16.18 -3.43 1.12
N LEU A 76 -16.78 -4.38 0.39
CA LEU A 76 -17.05 -4.24 -1.04
C LEU A 76 -17.99 -3.06 -1.32
N GLU A 77 -19.05 -2.90 -0.53
CA GLU A 77 -19.98 -1.77 -0.61
C GLU A 77 -19.25 -0.45 -0.35
N TRP A 78 -18.41 -0.38 0.68
CA TRP A 78 -17.62 0.82 0.96
C TRP A 78 -16.66 1.16 -0.19
N ILE A 79 -15.95 0.19 -0.75
CA ILE A 79 -15.03 0.38 -1.88
C ILE A 79 -15.80 0.95 -3.09
N ALA A 80 -16.96 0.37 -3.40
CA ALA A 80 -17.83 0.84 -4.49
C ALA A 80 -18.33 2.27 -4.25
N HIS A 81 -18.77 2.58 -3.02
CA HIS A 81 -19.20 3.94 -2.65
C HIS A 81 -18.07 4.97 -2.71
N ALA A 82 -16.83 4.56 -2.41
CA ALA A 82 -15.66 5.41 -2.52
C ALA A 82 -15.20 5.62 -3.98
N GLY A 83 -15.85 4.98 -4.97
CA GLY A 83 -15.46 5.04 -6.38
C GLY A 83 -14.13 4.35 -6.69
N ILE A 84 -13.68 3.46 -5.80
CA ILE A 84 -12.44 2.70 -5.95
C ILE A 84 -12.78 1.39 -6.67
N ALA A 85 -12.01 1.01 -7.68
CA ALA A 85 -12.20 -0.28 -8.33
C ALA A 85 -11.58 -1.41 -7.47
N THR A 86 -12.21 -2.57 -7.42
CA THR A 86 -11.60 -3.76 -6.79
C THR A 86 -10.82 -4.55 -7.84
N VAL A 87 -9.57 -4.88 -7.54
CA VAL A 87 -8.85 -5.95 -8.26
C VAL A 87 -9.03 -7.21 -7.44
N LEU A 88 -9.95 -8.05 -7.87
CA LEU A 88 -9.97 -9.44 -7.47
C LEU A 88 -8.93 -10.15 -8.32
N ASN A 89 -8.06 -10.95 -7.71
CA ASN A 89 -7.05 -11.70 -8.44
C ASN A 89 -7.72 -12.54 -9.54
N ASP A 90 -7.32 -12.33 -10.80
CA ASP A 90 -7.62 -13.30 -11.85
C ASP A 90 -6.92 -14.61 -11.46
N PRO A 91 -7.63 -15.75 -11.40
CA PRO A 91 -6.98 -17.03 -11.16
C PRO A 91 -5.84 -17.25 -12.17
N GLY A 92 -4.60 -17.36 -11.69
CA GLY A 92 -3.43 -17.67 -12.53
C GLY A 92 -2.42 -16.54 -12.80
N LYS A 93 -2.47 -15.40 -12.11
CA LYS A 93 -1.44 -14.31 -12.22
C LYS A 93 -0.62 -14.09 -10.93
N PRO A 94 0.25 -15.04 -10.54
CA PRO A 94 0.97 -15.00 -9.26
C PRO A 94 1.91 -13.80 -9.07
N TRP A 95 2.31 -13.11 -10.15
CA TRP A 95 3.19 -11.93 -10.04
C TRP A 95 2.48 -10.70 -9.44
N GLN A 96 1.14 -10.68 -9.37
CA GLN A 96 0.38 -9.57 -8.79
C GLN A 96 0.39 -9.58 -7.26
N ASN A 97 0.63 -10.75 -6.62
CA ASN A 97 0.68 -10.89 -5.16
C ASN A 97 2.08 -10.69 -4.56
N GLY A 98 3.14 -10.78 -5.36
CA GLY A 98 4.51 -10.83 -4.87
C GLY A 98 4.96 -9.60 -4.05
N THR A 99 4.30 -8.45 -4.22
CA THR A 99 4.56 -7.26 -3.40
C THR A 99 4.15 -7.46 -1.95
N ASP A 100 2.93 -7.93 -1.73
CA ASP A 100 2.35 -8.08 -0.41
C ASP A 100 2.92 -9.32 0.29
N GLU A 101 3.12 -10.42 -0.45
CA GLU A 101 3.84 -11.60 0.04
C GLU A 101 5.25 -11.24 0.52
N SER A 102 6.01 -10.47 -0.28
CA SER A 102 7.35 -10.03 0.13
C SER A 102 7.31 -9.11 1.35
N PHE A 103 6.33 -8.21 1.43
CA PHE A 103 6.15 -7.33 2.58
C PHE A 103 5.80 -8.11 3.85
N ASN A 104 4.80 -8.98 3.79
CA ASN A 104 4.34 -9.79 4.91
C ASN A 104 5.42 -10.77 5.38
N GLY A 105 6.20 -11.34 4.47
CA GLY A 105 7.37 -12.15 4.81
C GLY A 105 8.39 -11.36 5.64
N LYS A 106 8.78 -10.17 5.17
CA LYS A 106 9.69 -9.27 5.92
C LYS A 106 9.12 -8.86 7.27
N PHE A 107 7.83 -8.50 7.32
CA PHE A 107 7.18 -8.13 8.56
C PHE A 107 7.20 -9.27 9.58
N ARG A 108 6.97 -10.50 9.13
CA ARG A 108 7.07 -11.69 9.99
C ARG A 108 8.50 -11.94 10.45
N ASP A 109 9.46 -11.95 9.54
CA ASP A 109 10.83 -12.38 9.82
C ASP A 109 11.60 -11.34 10.64
N GLU A 110 11.35 -10.05 10.40
CA GLU A 110 12.15 -8.94 10.93
C GLU A 110 11.45 -8.13 12.03
N CYS A 111 10.17 -8.40 12.31
CA CYS A 111 9.47 -7.78 13.43
C CYS A 111 8.87 -8.85 14.33
N LEU A 112 7.88 -9.59 13.81
CA LEU A 112 7.09 -10.49 14.65
C LEU A 112 7.93 -11.64 15.25
N SER A 113 8.86 -12.21 14.49
CA SER A 113 9.68 -13.34 14.94
C SER A 113 10.81 -12.96 15.89
N ILE A 114 11.21 -11.68 15.94
CA ILE A 114 12.33 -11.20 16.77
C ILE A 114 11.84 -10.54 18.06
N GLU A 115 10.60 -10.08 18.10
CA GLU A 115 10.03 -9.35 19.23
C GLU A 115 9.30 -10.28 20.21
N TRP A 116 9.38 -9.96 21.51
CA TRP A 116 8.58 -10.61 22.54
C TRP A 116 7.51 -9.66 23.07
N PHE A 117 6.33 -9.70 22.46
CA PHE A 117 5.21 -8.85 22.86
C PHE A 117 4.58 -9.31 24.18
N ARG A 118 4.62 -8.45 25.21
CA ARG A 118 3.95 -8.69 26.51
C ARG A 118 2.48 -8.29 26.46
N SER A 119 2.12 -7.35 25.58
CA SER A 119 0.74 -6.90 25.38
C SER A 119 0.49 -6.42 23.96
N ARG A 120 -0.79 -6.38 23.55
CA ARG A 120 -1.21 -5.78 22.26
C ARG A 120 -0.83 -4.30 22.13
N ARG A 121 -0.79 -3.56 23.25
CA ARG A 121 -0.42 -2.14 23.24
C ARG A 121 1.07 -1.96 22.96
N GLU A 122 1.91 -2.79 23.56
CA GLU A 122 3.34 -2.84 23.28
C GLU A 122 3.59 -3.27 21.82
N ALA A 123 2.88 -4.31 21.36
CA ALA A 123 2.95 -4.73 19.96
C ALA A 123 2.62 -3.58 19.00
N ALA A 124 1.54 -2.83 19.25
CA ALA A 124 1.18 -1.69 18.42
C ALA A 124 2.29 -0.63 18.34
N VAL A 125 3.01 -0.37 19.43
CA VAL A 125 4.12 0.61 19.45
C VAL A 125 5.34 0.10 18.68
N LEU A 126 5.76 -1.15 18.93
CA LEU A 126 6.94 -1.73 18.29
C LEU A 126 6.72 -1.97 16.79
N ILE A 127 5.54 -2.44 16.41
CA ILE A 127 5.15 -2.64 15.01
C ILE A 127 5.09 -1.30 14.27
N GLU A 128 4.58 -0.24 14.90
CA GLU A 128 4.57 1.09 14.30
C GLU A 128 6.00 1.65 14.13
N ALA A 129 6.88 1.43 15.11
CA ALA A 129 8.29 1.79 14.98
C ALA A 129 8.96 1.02 13.82
N TRP A 130 8.69 -0.28 13.69
CA TRP A 130 9.16 -1.08 12.57
C TRP A 130 8.62 -0.58 11.23
N ARG A 131 7.33 -0.22 11.15
CA ARG A 131 6.70 0.35 9.95
C ARG A 131 7.40 1.64 9.51
N ASN A 132 7.72 2.52 10.45
CA ASN A 132 8.44 3.76 10.16
C ASN A 132 9.86 3.46 9.68
N HIS A 133 10.57 2.54 10.33
CA HIS A 133 11.89 2.09 9.86
C HIS A 133 11.84 1.50 8.44
N TYR A 134 10.85 0.66 8.15
CA TYR A 134 10.62 0.10 6.82
C TYR A 134 10.45 1.19 5.76
N ASN A 135 9.68 2.23 6.05
CA ASN A 135 9.39 3.29 5.08
C ASN A 135 10.53 4.32 4.92
N GLU A 136 11.28 4.59 5.99
CA GLU A 136 12.20 5.74 6.04
C GLU A 136 13.68 5.36 6.03
N VAL A 137 14.04 4.11 6.38
CA VAL A 137 15.44 3.70 6.56
C VAL A 137 15.82 2.53 5.67
N ARG A 138 14.88 1.61 5.41
CA ARG A 138 15.17 0.40 4.66
C ARG A 138 15.23 0.65 3.14
N PRO A 139 16.34 0.35 2.46
CA PRO A 139 16.41 0.42 1.00
C PRO A 139 15.76 -0.81 0.34
N HIS A 140 15.10 -0.60 -0.80
CA HIS A 140 14.45 -1.67 -1.56
C HIS A 140 15.08 -1.83 -2.94
N SER A 141 15.57 -3.02 -3.27
CA SER A 141 16.14 -3.30 -4.60
C SER A 141 15.15 -3.04 -5.75
N SER A 142 13.86 -3.29 -5.53
CA SER A 142 12.78 -2.97 -6.47
C SER A 142 12.59 -1.47 -6.70
N LEU A 143 13.13 -0.62 -5.82
CA LEU A 143 13.09 0.84 -5.89
C LEU A 143 14.49 1.43 -6.15
N GLN A 144 15.36 0.69 -6.84
CA GLN A 144 16.74 1.14 -7.11
C GLN A 144 17.53 1.47 -5.82
N TYR A 145 17.25 0.72 -4.74
CA TYR A 145 17.81 0.91 -3.40
C TYR A 145 17.39 2.22 -2.69
N LEU A 146 16.34 2.87 -3.15
CA LEU A 146 15.67 3.92 -2.38
C LEU A 146 14.78 3.29 -1.30
N THR A 147 14.57 4.05 -0.23
CA THR A 147 13.49 3.81 0.72
C THR A 147 12.13 4.14 0.09
N PRO A 148 11.01 3.57 0.58
CA PRO A 148 9.68 3.95 0.10
C PRO A 148 9.42 5.46 0.20
N ALA A 149 9.87 6.10 1.29
CA ALA A 149 9.72 7.54 1.49
C ALA A 149 10.52 8.36 0.45
N GLU A 150 11.77 7.99 0.18
CA GLU A 150 12.59 8.66 -0.84
C GLU A 150 11.99 8.48 -2.23
N PHE A 151 11.61 7.25 -2.60
CA PHE A 151 10.99 6.98 -3.90
C PHE A 151 9.70 7.78 -4.10
N LYS A 152 8.85 7.84 -3.08
CA LYS A 152 7.61 8.64 -3.10
C LYS A 152 7.91 10.14 -3.24
N LEU A 153 8.97 10.63 -2.61
CA LEU A 153 9.41 12.02 -2.76
C LEU A 153 9.91 12.31 -4.18
N GLU A 154 10.70 11.41 -4.77
CA GLU A 154 11.15 11.54 -6.17
C GLU A 154 9.97 11.55 -7.14
N LEU A 155 9.05 10.59 -7.00
CA LEU A 155 7.85 10.53 -7.81
C LEU A 155 7.04 11.83 -7.75
N ARG A 156 6.87 12.41 -6.56
CA ARG A 156 6.19 13.70 -6.39
C ARG A 156 6.90 14.83 -7.12
N LYS A 157 8.24 14.85 -7.13
CA LYS A 157 9.02 15.86 -7.88
C LYS A 157 8.83 15.69 -9.38
N GLU A 158 8.81 14.46 -9.89
CA GLU A 158 8.63 14.18 -11.32
C GLU A 158 7.23 14.52 -11.83
N LEU A 159 6.21 14.29 -11.01
CA LEU A 159 4.81 14.58 -11.32
C LEU A 159 4.46 16.07 -11.21
N GLN A 160 5.38 16.93 -10.76
CA GLN A 160 5.13 18.37 -10.75
C GLN A 160 4.94 18.88 -12.19
N PRO A 161 3.86 19.64 -12.47
CA PRO A 161 3.55 20.08 -13.83
C PRO A 161 4.71 20.81 -14.52
N ALA A 162 5.47 21.63 -13.79
CA ALA A 162 6.61 22.36 -14.34
C ALA A 162 7.72 21.41 -14.84
N VAL A 163 8.10 20.42 -14.03
CA VAL A 163 9.15 19.44 -14.36
C VAL A 163 8.68 18.51 -15.47
N PHE A 164 7.43 18.08 -15.42
CA PHE A 164 6.85 17.22 -16.45
C PHE A 164 6.79 17.91 -17.82
N GLN A 165 6.34 19.17 -17.87
CA GLN A 165 6.32 19.97 -19.10
C GLN A 165 7.73 20.24 -19.62
N GLU A 166 8.70 20.47 -18.73
CA GLU A 166 10.09 20.63 -19.14
C GLU A 166 10.65 19.34 -19.75
N LYS A 167 10.46 18.18 -19.11
CA LYS A 167 10.88 16.87 -19.66
C LYS A 167 10.23 16.60 -21.02
N LEU A 168 8.92 16.84 -21.16
CA LEU A 168 8.22 16.70 -22.44
C LEU A 168 8.80 17.63 -23.52
N SER A 169 9.08 18.89 -23.17
CA SER A 169 9.68 19.84 -24.11
C SER A 169 11.10 19.45 -24.55
N ARG A 170 11.88 18.80 -23.66
CA ARG A 170 13.22 18.27 -23.99
C ARG A 170 13.13 17.04 -24.90
N LEU A 171 12.20 16.12 -24.63
CA LEU A 171 11.93 14.95 -25.48
C LEU A 171 11.44 15.35 -26.88
N ASN A 172 10.55 16.35 -26.96
CA ASN A 172 10.08 16.89 -28.24
C ASN A 172 11.20 17.57 -29.05
N ARG A 173 12.16 18.23 -28.38
CA ARG A 173 13.35 18.83 -29.02
C ARG A 173 14.39 17.79 -29.46
N ALA A 174 14.46 16.66 -28.77
CA ALA A 174 15.35 15.56 -29.12
C ALA A 174 14.86 14.74 -30.34
N GLY A 175 13.69 15.04 -30.92
CA GLY A 175 13.20 14.41 -32.16
C GLY A 175 12.58 13.01 -31.98
N HIS A 176 12.48 12.49 -30.76
CA HIS A 176 11.98 11.16 -30.45
C HIS A 176 10.61 11.19 -29.76
N CYS A 177 9.56 11.73 -30.42
CA CYS A 177 8.17 11.27 -30.27
C CYS A 177 7.21 12.16 -31.08
N ARG A 178 6.61 11.61 -32.13
CA ARG A 178 5.31 12.07 -32.63
C ARG A 178 4.26 11.21 -31.96
N LEU A 179 3.53 11.70 -30.95
CA LEU A 179 2.19 11.19 -30.67
C LEU A 179 1.43 12.08 -29.67
N TRP A 180 0.13 12.18 -29.97
CA TRP A 180 -0.96 12.92 -29.31
C TRP A 180 -0.98 14.44 -29.46
N ARG A 181 -1.47 14.89 -30.63
CA ARG A 181 -2.39 16.04 -30.66
C ARG A 181 -3.76 15.55 -30.20
N ALA A 182 -4.08 15.75 -28.93
CA ALA A 182 -5.48 15.73 -28.51
C ALA A 182 -6.15 17.00 -29.04
N THR A 183 -7.16 16.81 -29.86
CA THR A 183 -8.07 17.83 -30.40
C THR A 183 -8.67 18.68 -29.28
N ARG A 184 -8.34 19.97 -29.26
CA ARG A 184 -9.27 21.02 -28.81
C ARG A 184 -10.00 21.54 -30.03
N ALA A 185 -11.29 21.23 -30.11
CA ALA A 185 -12.36 22.00 -30.76
C ALA A 185 -13.63 21.44 -30.11
N SER A 186 -14.33 22.09 -29.17
CA SER A 186 -15.05 23.36 -29.32
C SER A 186 -16.01 23.32 -30.50
N GLY A 187 -17.23 22.90 -30.21
CA GLY A 187 -18.39 22.82 -31.11
C GLY A 187 -19.54 22.20 -30.35
#